data_AF-A0A9E0QDC5-F1
#
_entry.id   AF-A0A9E0QDC5-F1
#
_cell.length_a   1.000
_cell.length_b   1.000
_cell.length_c   1.000
_cell.angle_alpha   90.00
_cell.angle_beta   90.00
_cell.angle_gamma   90.00
#
_symmetry.space_group_name_H-M   'P 1'
#
loop_
_entity.id
_entity.type
_entity.pdbx_description
1 polymer ?
#
loop_
_entity_poly.entity_id
_entity_poly.type
_entity_poly.pdbx_seq_one_letter_code
_entity_poly.pdbx_strand_id
1 'polypeptide(L)'
;ITQVLDDIFQTSLCICLRGQVEPATFKLLQTGTKRIQSFIHSEKYNIDSAITNASKAAYLSVLIANKATTAVHFDPQNIEPLRNAVINEPLNTKLNKLKKSNIEAFFYWNEIGKICNAHISENLD
;
A
#
# COMPACT_ATOMS: atom_id res chain seq x y z
N ILE A 1 -6.77 7.02 17.84
CA ILE A 1 -5.71 6.84 16.82
C ILE A 1 -6.05 5.73 15.83
N THR A 2 -6.65 4.62 16.27
CA THR A 2 -7.07 3.50 15.40
C THR A 2 -7.87 3.94 14.18
N GLN A 3 -8.92 4.75 14.35
CA GLN A 3 -9.71 5.27 13.22
C GLN A 3 -8.84 6.01 12.17
N VAL A 4 -7.84 6.78 12.60
CA VAL A 4 -6.95 7.50 11.68
C VAL A 4 -6.05 6.54 10.90
N LEU A 5 -5.56 5.49 11.56
CA LEU A 5 -4.72 4.47 10.90
C LEU A 5 -5.54 3.65 9.91
N ASP A 6 -6.79 3.33 10.27
CA ASP A 6 -7.73 2.64 9.38
C ASP A 6 -8.08 3.51 8.17
N ASP A 7 -8.37 4.80 8.38
CA ASP A 7 -8.66 5.74 7.29
C ASP A 7 -7.47 5.86 6.32
N ILE A 8 -6.22 5.89 6.82
CA ILE A 8 -5.01 5.87 5.99
C ILE A 8 -4.97 4.57 5.17
N PHE A 9 -5.16 3.42 5.81
CA PHE A 9 -5.11 2.13 5.14
C PHE A 9 -6.18 2.01 4.04
N GLN A 10 -7.44 2.34 4.34
CA GLN A 10 -8.55 2.24 3.39
C GLN A 10 -8.41 3.23 2.23
N THR A 11 -7.99 4.47 2.53
CA THR A 11 -7.71 5.47 1.49
C THR A 11 -6.60 5.00 0.55
N SER A 12 -5.50 4.47 1.12
CA SER A 12 -4.40 3.94 0.33
C SER A 12 -4.82 2.73 -0.51
N LEU A 13 -5.62 1.83 0.05
CA LEU A 13 -6.18 0.69 -0.68
C LEU A 13 -7.05 1.16 -1.87
N CYS A 14 -7.88 2.18 -1.66
CA CYS A 14 -8.70 2.77 -2.73
C CYS A 14 -7.87 3.34 -3.89
N ILE A 15 -6.76 4.03 -3.58
CA ILE A 15 -5.79 4.54 -4.57
C ILE A 15 -5.14 3.37 -5.34
N CYS A 16 -4.62 2.37 -4.62
CA CYS A 16 -3.91 1.23 -5.21
C CYS A 16 -4.82 0.35 -6.08
N LEU A 17 -6.09 0.20 -5.70
CA LEU A 17 -7.11 -0.53 -6.49
C LEU A 17 -7.73 0.30 -7.60
N ARG A 18 -7.32 1.57 -7.75
CA ARG A 18 -7.84 2.52 -8.76
C ARG A 18 -9.37 2.63 -8.75
N GLY A 19 -9.96 2.65 -7.56
CA GLY A 19 -11.40 2.80 -7.40
C GLY A 19 -12.25 1.60 -7.81
N GLN A 20 -11.69 0.39 -7.92
CA GLN A 20 -12.48 -0.82 -8.21
C GLN A 20 -13.49 -1.20 -7.12
N VAL A 21 -13.32 -0.67 -5.90
CA VAL A 21 -14.24 -0.87 -4.77
C VAL A 21 -15.06 0.41 -4.54
N GLU A 22 -14.41 1.58 -4.52
CA GLU A 22 -15.05 2.88 -4.31
C GLU A 22 -14.71 3.88 -5.44
N PRO A 23 -15.41 3.84 -6.58
CA PRO A 23 -15.09 4.70 -7.73
C PRO A 23 -15.24 6.20 -7.45
N ALA A 24 -16.25 6.58 -6.66
CA ALA A 24 -16.52 7.98 -6.32
C ALA A 24 -15.41 8.56 -5.44
N THR A 25 -15.03 7.85 -4.37
CA THR A 25 -13.91 8.19 -3.50
C THR A 25 -12.62 8.30 -4.32
N PHE A 26 -12.35 7.32 -5.19
CA PHE A 26 -11.16 7.36 -6.04
C PHE A 26 -11.14 8.58 -6.98
N LYS A 27 -12.27 9.00 -7.54
CA LYS A 27 -12.34 10.20 -8.37
C LYS A 27 -11.97 11.48 -7.60
N LEU A 28 -12.39 11.57 -6.34
CA LEU A 28 -12.01 12.68 -5.45
C LEU A 28 -10.51 12.66 -5.15
N LEU A 29 -9.98 11.49 -4.77
CA LEU A 29 -8.55 11.30 -4.49
C LEU A 29 -7.69 11.62 -5.71
N GLN A 30 -8.07 11.12 -6.90
CA GLN A 30 -7.36 11.41 -8.15
C GLN A 30 -7.38 12.91 -8.49
N THR A 31 -8.48 13.61 -8.18
CA THR A 31 -8.56 15.07 -8.34
C THR A 31 -7.58 15.76 -7.40
N GLY A 32 -7.49 15.32 -6.14
CA GLY A 32 -6.49 15.78 -5.18
C GLY A 32 -5.06 15.57 -5.67
N THR A 33 -4.72 14.35 -6.11
CA THR A 33 -3.42 14.00 -6.72
C THR A 33 -3.03 14.95 -7.85
N LYS A 34 -3.97 15.28 -8.75
CA LYS A 34 -3.74 16.23 -9.84
C LYS A 34 -3.50 17.66 -9.35
N ARG A 35 -4.22 18.09 -8.31
CA ARG A 35 -4.07 19.44 -7.75
C ARG A 35 -2.73 19.63 -7.03
N ILE A 36 -2.24 18.61 -6.32
CA ILE A 36 -0.95 18.72 -5.64
C ILE A 36 0.25 18.65 -6.60
N GLN A 37 0.06 18.08 -7.80
CA GLN A 37 1.11 17.88 -8.78
C GLN A 37 1.88 19.17 -9.11
N SER A 38 1.19 20.32 -9.21
CA SER A 38 1.84 21.60 -9.52
C SER A 38 2.77 22.11 -8.43
N PHE A 39 2.66 21.58 -7.21
CA PHE A 39 3.46 21.96 -6.04
C PHE A 39 4.64 21.01 -5.80
N ILE A 40 4.74 19.91 -6.56
CA ILE A 40 5.82 18.93 -6.45
C ILE A 40 6.86 19.23 -7.52
N HIS A 41 7.95 19.90 -7.13
CA HIS A 41 9.01 20.32 -8.05
C HIS A 41 10.13 19.28 -8.22
N SER A 42 10.22 18.32 -7.30
CA SER A 42 11.29 17.32 -7.26
C SER A 42 11.16 16.23 -8.33
N GLU A 43 9.94 15.98 -8.83
CA GLU A 43 9.68 14.90 -9.78
C GLU A 43 8.37 15.12 -10.55
N LYS A 44 8.18 14.35 -11.63
CA LYS A 44 6.89 14.25 -12.31
C LYS A 44 5.95 13.38 -11.46
N TYR A 45 5.14 14.03 -10.62
CA TYR A 45 4.17 13.31 -9.79
C TYR A 45 2.96 12.85 -10.60
N ASN A 46 2.76 11.53 -10.71
CA ASN A 46 1.64 10.95 -11.44
C ASN A 46 0.88 9.92 -10.58
N ILE A 47 -0.08 9.21 -11.19
CA ILE A 47 -0.87 8.20 -10.46
C ILE A 47 -0.01 7.04 -9.93
N ASP A 48 1.08 6.68 -10.62
CA ASP A 48 1.98 5.62 -10.18
C ASP A 48 2.83 6.08 -8.99
N SER A 49 3.30 7.34 -8.97
CA SER A 49 3.90 7.97 -7.80
C SER A 49 2.94 7.97 -6.61
N ALA A 50 1.66 8.31 -6.85
CA ALA A 50 0.63 8.30 -5.82
C ALA A 50 0.36 6.88 -5.29
N ILE A 51 0.36 5.86 -6.14
CA ILE A 51 0.22 4.46 -5.75
C ILE A 51 1.40 4.02 -4.86
N THR A 52 2.64 4.35 -5.22
CA THR A 52 3.81 4.04 -4.37
C THR A 52 3.68 4.69 -3.00
N ASN A 53 3.36 5.98 -2.95
CA ASN A 53 3.23 6.72 -1.69
C ASN A 53 2.06 6.21 -0.83
N ALA A 54 0.94 5.87 -1.46
CA ALA A 54 -0.20 5.25 -0.79
C ALA A 54 0.17 3.90 -0.17
N SER A 55 0.88 3.03 -0.90
CA SER A 55 1.37 1.75 -0.36
C SER A 55 2.29 1.93 0.85
N LYS A 56 3.20 2.91 0.81
CA LYS A 56 4.05 3.25 1.96
C LYS A 56 3.22 3.73 3.16
N ALA A 57 2.24 4.60 2.92
CA ALA A 57 1.36 5.10 3.97
C ALA A 57 0.53 3.98 4.63
N ALA A 58 0.01 3.04 3.83
CA ALA A 58 -0.70 1.86 4.34
C ALA A 58 0.23 0.96 5.18
N TYR A 59 1.47 0.77 4.74
CA TYR A 59 2.44 -0.03 5.48
C TYR A 59 2.78 0.63 6.83
N LEU A 60 3.05 1.94 6.83
CA LEU A 60 3.32 2.70 8.05
C LEU A 60 2.12 2.67 9.01
N SER A 61 0.88 2.81 8.53
CA SER A 61 -0.29 2.73 9.40
C SER A 61 -0.40 1.36 10.09
N VAL A 62 -0.09 0.28 9.36
CA VAL A 62 -0.07 -1.09 9.90
C VAL A 62 1.07 -1.26 10.91
N LEU A 63 2.28 -0.78 10.61
CA LEU A 63 3.40 -0.83 11.57
C LEU A 63 3.06 -0.11 12.88
N ILE A 64 2.50 1.10 12.79
CA ILE A 64 2.12 1.91 13.96
C ILE A 64 1.03 1.19 14.76
N ALA A 65 0.01 0.64 14.10
CA ALA A 65 -1.05 -0.13 14.76
C ALA A 65 -0.49 -1.33 15.53
N ASN A 66 0.58 -1.93 15.01
CA ASN A 66 1.26 -3.09 15.59
C ASN A 66 2.41 -2.73 16.55
N LYS A 67 2.60 -1.45 16.86
CA LYS A 67 3.70 -0.96 17.72
C LYS A 67 5.09 -1.43 17.25
N ALA A 68 5.25 -1.66 15.95
CA ALA A 68 6.53 -2.05 15.39
C ALA A 68 7.52 -0.90 15.49
N THR A 69 8.77 -1.20 15.87
CA THR A 69 9.84 -0.21 16.05
C THR A 69 10.79 -0.12 14.86
N THR A 70 10.62 -1.00 13.88
CA THR A 70 11.43 -1.06 12.66
C THR A 70 10.53 -1.13 11.43
N ALA A 71 11.05 -0.61 10.32
CA ALA A 71 10.40 -0.63 9.02
C ALA A 71 11.38 -1.18 7.98
N VAL A 72 10.94 -2.14 7.18
CA VAL A 72 11.72 -2.59 6.01
C VAL A 72 11.47 -1.65 4.84
N HIS A 73 12.49 -1.47 4.01
CA HIS A 73 12.45 -0.60 2.86
C HIS A 73 12.59 -1.42 1.59
N PHE A 74 11.93 -0.97 0.51
CA PHE A 74 12.10 -1.59 -0.79
C PHE A 74 13.53 -1.38 -1.28
N ASP A 75 14.18 -2.46 -1.69
CA ASP A 75 15.49 -2.44 -2.33
C ASP A 75 15.36 -2.83 -3.81
N PRO A 76 15.58 -1.89 -4.76
CA PRO A 76 15.48 -2.18 -6.18
C PRO A 76 16.54 -3.18 -6.67
N GLN A 77 17.61 -3.45 -5.91
CA GLN A 77 18.62 -4.45 -6.24
C GLN A 77 18.24 -5.85 -5.76
N ASN A 78 17.26 -5.98 -4.87
CA ASN A 78 16.85 -7.25 -4.26
C ASN A 78 15.37 -7.58 -4.52
N ILE A 79 15.02 -7.71 -5.80
CA ILE A 79 13.63 -8.01 -6.23
C ILE A 79 13.32 -9.51 -6.33
N GLU A 80 14.34 -10.38 -6.27
CA GLU A 80 14.19 -11.82 -6.44
C GLU A 80 13.16 -12.46 -5.48
N PRO A 81 13.13 -12.11 -4.18
CA PRO A 81 12.11 -12.64 -3.26
C PRO A 81 10.67 -12.32 -3.67
N LEU A 82 10.45 -11.22 -4.40
CA LEU A 82 9.12 -10.81 -4.83
C LEU A 82 8.60 -11.63 -6.02
N ARG A 83 9.46 -12.34 -6.77
CA ARG A 83 9.06 -13.09 -7.98
C ARG A 83 8.02 -14.16 -7.72
N ASN A 84 8.11 -14.84 -6.58
CA ASN A 84 7.17 -15.89 -6.18
C ASN A 84 6.17 -15.44 -5.11
N ALA A 85 6.32 -14.21 -4.58
CA ALA A 85 5.40 -13.65 -3.61
C ALA A 85 3.98 -13.46 -4.18
N VAL A 86 2.97 -13.75 -3.37
CA VAL A 86 1.55 -13.60 -3.71
C VAL A 86 0.83 -13.04 -2.50
N ILE A 87 0.04 -11.99 -2.71
CA ILE A 87 -0.86 -11.42 -1.71
C ILE A 87 -2.13 -12.28 -1.68
N ASN A 88 -2.44 -12.84 -0.51
CA ASN A 88 -3.62 -13.67 -0.27
C ASN A 88 -4.56 -13.00 0.74
N GLU A 89 -5.73 -13.61 0.95
CA GLU A 89 -6.65 -13.22 2.02
C GLU A 89 -5.93 -13.19 3.39
N PRO A 90 -6.27 -12.25 4.29
CA PRO A 90 -7.45 -11.36 4.24
C PRO A 90 -7.24 -10.08 3.40
N LEU A 91 -6.09 -9.91 2.74
CA LEU A 91 -5.86 -8.75 1.88
C LEU A 91 -6.50 -8.96 0.51
N ASN A 92 -6.93 -7.84 -0.09
CA ASN A 92 -7.54 -7.84 -1.41
C ASN A 92 -6.57 -8.38 -2.47
N THR A 93 -6.85 -9.57 -3.01
CA THR A 93 -6.00 -10.27 -3.99
C THR A 93 -5.79 -9.51 -5.30
N LYS A 94 -6.62 -8.49 -5.61
CA LYS A 94 -6.42 -7.62 -6.78
C LYS A 94 -5.13 -6.78 -6.69
N LEU A 95 -4.57 -6.60 -5.49
CA LEU A 95 -3.27 -5.98 -5.26
C LEU A 95 -2.12 -6.72 -5.98
N ASN A 96 -2.28 -8.01 -6.30
CA ASN A 96 -1.28 -8.75 -7.09
C ASN A 96 -1.02 -8.15 -8.48
N LYS A 97 -1.94 -7.33 -9.01
CA LYS A 97 -1.72 -6.58 -10.27
C LYS A 97 -0.55 -5.60 -10.15
N LEU A 98 -0.29 -5.07 -8.95
CA LEU A 98 0.83 -4.17 -8.69
C LEU A 98 2.18 -4.82 -8.98
N LYS A 99 2.30 -6.14 -8.80
CA LYS A 99 3.55 -6.87 -9.05
C LYS A 99 4.14 -6.60 -10.43
N LYS A 100 3.29 -6.43 -11.45
CA LYS A 100 3.71 -6.09 -12.81
C LYS A 100 3.80 -4.58 -13.04
N SER A 101 2.87 -3.79 -12.50
CA SER A 101 2.78 -2.36 -12.83
C SER A 101 3.64 -1.45 -11.94
N ASN A 102 3.90 -1.85 -10.71
CA ASN A 102 4.64 -1.09 -9.70
C ASN A 102 5.14 -2.05 -8.60
N ILE A 103 6.36 -2.56 -8.79
CA ILE A 103 6.95 -3.59 -7.92
C ILE A 103 7.20 -3.08 -6.49
N GLU A 104 7.53 -1.80 -6.33
CA GLU A 104 7.73 -1.18 -5.02
C GLU A 104 6.40 -1.10 -4.25
N ALA A 105 5.32 -0.67 -4.91
CA ALA A 105 4.00 -0.67 -4.31
C ALA A 105 3.58 -2.10 -3.89
N PHE A 106 3.87 -3.10 -4.74
CA PHE A 106 3.61 -4.51 -4.43
C PHE A 106 4.41 -4.99 -3.22
N PHE A 107 5.70 -4.63 -3.11
CA PHE A 107 6.54 -4.96 -1.95
C PHE A 107 5.87 -4.56 -0.64
N TYR A 108 5.43 -3.31 -0.51
CA TYR A 108 4.82 -2.83 0.74
C TYR A 108 3.51 -3.55 1.08
N TRP A 109 2.66 -3.85 0.11
CA TRP A 109 1.46 -4.67 0.35
C TRP A 109 1.76 -6.12 0.71
N ASN A 110 2.84 -6.68 0.16
CA ASN A 110 3.32 -8.00 0.55
C ASN A 110 3.83 -8.02 2.00
N GLU A 111 4.55 -6.99 2.45
CA GLU A 111 4.97 -6.86 3.85
C GLU A 111 3.78 -6.71 4.81
N ILE A 112 2.75 -5.94 4.43
CA ILE A 112 1.49 -5.89 5.19
C ILE A 112 0.89 -7.29 5.32
N GLY A 113 0.86 -8.07 4.22
CA GLY A 113 0.33 -9.44 4.24
C GLY A 113 1.05 -10.36 5.21
N LYS A 114 2.38 -10.24 5.31
CA LYS A 114 3.18 -10.99 6.29
C LYS A 114 2.79 -10.64 7.73
N ILE A 115 2.57 -9.35 8.02
CA ILE A 115 2.15 -8.89 9.35
C ILE A 115 0.75 -9.42 9.68
N CYS A 116 -0.21 -9.32 8.75
CA CYS A 116 -1.57 -9.84 8.95
C CYS A 116 -1.57 -11.35 9.20
N ASN A 117 -0.74 -12.12 8.49
CA ASN A 117 -0.68 -13.57 8.64
C ASN A 117 -0.02 -14.00 9.95
N ALA A 118 0.99 -13.27 10.44
CA ALA A 118 1.60 -13.54 11.75
C ALA A 118 0.59 -13.42 12.89
N HIS A 119 -0.32 -12.45 12.82
CA HIS A 119 -1.43 -12.31 13.77
C HIS A 119 -2.39 -13.49 13.72
N ILE A 120 -2.69 -14.03 12.54
CA ILE A 120 -3.60 -15.18 12.43
C ILE A 120 -2.99 -16.42 13.10
N SER A 121 -1.68 -16.65 12.94
CA SER A 121 -0.99 -17.76 13.63
C SER A 121 -0.96 -17.59 15.15
N GLU A 122 -0.71 -16.38 15.67
CA GLU A 122 -0.65 -16.15 17.13
C GLU A 122 -2.01 -16.27 17.84
N ASN A 123 -3.12 -16.16 17.11
CA ASN A 123 -4.48 -16.29 17.67
C ASN A 123 -5.06 -17.70 17.56
N LEU A 124 -4.33 -18.65 16.97
CA LEU A 124 -4.73 -20.06 16.79
C LEU A 124 -4.01 -21.02 17.75
N ASP A 125 -3.03 -20.53 18.50
CA ASP A 125 -2.32 -21.23 19.59
C ASP A 125 -2.86 -20.81 20.97
#